data_AF-A0A1B7VEP5-F1
#
_entry.id   AF-A0A1B7VEP5-F1
#
_cell.length_a   1.000
_cell.length_b   1.000
_cell.length_c   1.000
_cell.angle_alpha   90.00
_cell.angle_beta   90.00
_cell.angle_gamma   90.00
#
_symmetry.space_group_name_H-M   'P 1'
#
loop_
_entity.id
_entity.type
_entity.pdbx_description
1 polymer ?
#
loop_
_entity_poly.entity_id
_entity_poly.type
_entity_poly.pdbx_seq_one_letter_code
_entity_poly.pdbx_strand_id
1 'polypeptide(L)' 'GKEEELLKKIVIEHNDIYLREIQAAIKEQTEIEVSISSLSRTLKRLDLRRKKKL' A
#
# COMPACT_ATOMS: atom_id res chain seq x y z
N GLY A 1 -8.97 8.45 -6.12
CA GLY A 1 -9.73 7.44 -6.89
C GLY A 1 -10.04 6.23 -6.03
N LYS A 2 -10.83 5.25 -6.53
CA LYS A 2 -11.22 4.05 -5.75
C LYS A 2 -10.01 3.25 -5.27
N GLU A 3 -8.94 3.15 -6.06
CA GLU A 3 -7.72 2.43 -5.65
C GLU A 3 -6.95 3.16 -4.53
N GLU A 4 -6.98 4.50 -4.52
CA GLU A 4 -6.31 5.28 -3.46
C GLU A 4 -7.02 5.15 -2.11
N GLU A 5 -8.35 5.02 -2.09
CA GLU A 5 -9.10 4.76 -0.85
C GLU A 5 -8.82 3.36 -0.29
N LEU A 6 -8.73 2.36 -1.16
CA LEU A 6 -8.36 1.00 -0.78
C LEU A 6 -6.95 0.97 -0.14
N LEU A 7 -5.98 1.62 -0.80
CA LEU A 7 -4.62 1.74 -0.29
C LEU A 7 -4.58 2.43 1.08
N LYS A 8 -5.35 3.50 1.26
CA LYS A 8 -5.46 4.18 2.55
C LYS A 8 -5.97 3.25 3.64
N LYS A 9 -7.04 2.48 3.38
CA LYS A 9 -7.59 1.52 4.35
C LYS A 9 -6.56 0.47 4.76
N ILE A 10 -5.90 -0.17 3.79
CA ILE A 10 -4.89 -1.20 4.04
C ILE A 10 -3.77 -0.66 4.94
N VAL A 11 -3.26 0.54 4.64
CA VAL A 11 -2.16 1.16 5.38
C VAL A 11 -2.57 1.65 6.77
N ILE A 12 -3.79 2.16 6.92
CA ILE A 12 -4.30 2.65 8.21
C ILE A 12 -4.62 1.49 9.16
N GLU A 13 -5.31 0.45 8.66
CA GLU A 13 -5.64 -0.74 9.44
C GLU A 13 -4.39 -1.53 9.82
N HIS A 14 -3.41 -1.57 8.92
CA HIS A 14 -2.16 -2.30 9.10
C HIS A 14 -0.98 -1.35 8.95
N ASN A 15 -0.74 -0.56 10.01
CA ASN A 15 0.34 0.43 10.03
C ASN A 15 1.74 -0.22 9.99
N ASP A 16 1.88 -1.46 10.45
CA ASP A 16 3.14 -2.20 10.55
C ASP A 16 3.31 -3.27 9.46
N ILE A 17 3.25 -2.85 8.18
CA ILE A 17 3.34 -3.77 7.04
C ILE A 17 4.48 -3.42 6.09
N TYR A 18 5.00 -4.42 5.39
CA TYR A 18 5.99 -4.28 4.34
C TYR A 18 5.36 -3.89 2.99
N LEU A 19 6.17 -3.27 2.11
CA LEU A 19 5.68 -2.86 0.78
C LEU A 19 5.20 -4.06 -0.04
N ARG A 20 5.82 -5.23 0.17
CA ARG A 20 5.46 -6.49 -0.50
C ARG A 20 4.09 -7.01 -0.07
N GLU A 21 3.72 -6.83 1.19
CA GLU A 21 2.42 -7.24 1.71
C GLU A 21 1.30 -6.37 1.14
N ILE A 22 1.54 -5.06 1.04
CA ILE A 22 0.62 -4.14 0.36
C ILE A 22 0.48 -4.52 -1.11
N GLN A 23 1.60 -4.80 -1.79
CA GLN A 23 1.57 -5.22 -3.19
C GLN A 23 0.73 -6.49 -3.36
N ALA A 24 0.90 -7.48 -2.48
CA ALA A 24 0.12 -8.71 -2.50
C ALA A 24 -1.37 -8.44 -2.27
N ALA A 25 -1.71 -7.63 -1.26
CA ALA A 25 -3.09 -7.27 -0.95
C ALA A 25 -3.78 -6.52 -2.11
N ILE A 26 -3.06 -5.61 -2.79
CA ILE A 26 -3.59 -4.93 -3.97
C ILE A 26 -3.81 -5.92 -5.11
N LYS A 27 -2.83 -6.80 -5.38
CA LYS A 27 -2.95 -7.82 -6.43
C LYS A 27 -4.12 -8.76 -6.17
N GLU A 28 -4.34 -9.16 -4.92
CA GLU A 28 -5.44 -10.05 -4.54
C GLU A 28 -6.81 -9.37 -4.64
N GLN A 29 -6.91 -8.09 -4.26
CA GLN A 29 -8.18 -7.38 -4.24
C GLN A 29 -8.58 -6.76 -5.58
N THR A 30 -7.61 -6.41 -6.42
CA THR A 30 -7.88 -5.68 -7.67
C THR A 30 -7.37 -6.40 -8.91
N GLU A 31 -6.71 -7.55 -8.79
CA GLU A 31 -6.03 -8.28 -9.88
C GLU A 31 -4.94 -7.45 -10.61
N ILE A 32 -4.56 -6.29 -10.05
CA ILE A 32 -3.58 -5.39 -10.66
C ILE A 32 -2.21 -5.64 -10.03
N GLU A 33 -1.23 -5.92 -10.89
CA GLU A 33 0.16 -6.00 -10.46
C GLU A 33 0.79 -4.60 -10.40
N VAL A 34 1.13 -4.15 -9.19
CA VAL A 34 1.82 -2.87 -8.95
C VAL A 34 3.27 -3.10 -8.57
N SER A 35 4.19 -2.30 -9.12
CA SER A 35 5.59 -2.37 -8.73
C SER A 35 5.83 -1.72 -7.37
N ILE A 36 6.77 -2.25 -6.60
CA ILE A 36 7.17 -1.71 -5.28
C ILE A 36 7.61 -0.24 -5.37
N SER A 37 8.32 0.13 -6.44
CA SER A 37 8.80 1.51 -6.63
C SER A 37 7.66 2.49 -6.91
N SER A 38 6.65 2.09 -7.69
CA SER A 38 5.44 2.88 -7.89
C SER A 38 4.62 2.98 -6.61
N LEU A 39 4.46 1.87 -5.90
CA LEU A 39 3.75 1.84 -4.62
C LEU A 39 4.39 2.77 -3.57
N SER A 40 5.73 2.72 -3.43
CA SER A 40 6.48 3.60 -2.53
C SER A 40 6.26 5.08 -2.86
N ARG A 41 6.29 5.44 -4.15
CA ARG A 41 6.00 6.81 -4.61
C ARG A 41 4.57 7.23 -4.30
N THR A 42 3.60 6.34 -4.51
CA THR A 42 2.19 6.59 -4.21
C THR A 42 1.95 6.78 -2.71
N LEU A 43 2.53 5.92 -1.87
CA LEU A 43 2.45 6.06 -0.41
C LEU A 43 3.04 7.39 0.07
N LYS A 44 4.21 7.78 -0.46
CA LYS A 44 4.84 9.07 -0.14
C LYS A 44 3.98 10.25 -0.60
N ARG A 45 3.41 10.18 -1.81
CA ARG A 45 2.52 11.21 -2.37
C ARG A 45 1.27 11.41 -1.51
N LEU A 46 0.75 10.33 -0.93
CA LEU A 46 -0.45 10.33 -0.09
C LEU A 46 -0.14 10.57 1.40
N ASP A 47 1.12 10.87 1.76
CA ASP A 47 1.65 10.95 3.14
C ASP A 47 1.23 9.77 4.04
N LEU A 48 1.13 8.59 3.43
CA LEU A 48 0.80 7.36 4.13
C LEU A 48 2.05 6.79 4.76
N ARG A 49 2.26 7.14 6.03
CA ARG A 49 3.36 6.64 6.85
C ARG A 49 3.01 5.26 7.38
N ARG A 50 3.96 4.34 7.24
CA ARG A 50 3.92 3.01 7.86
C ARG A 50 5.02 2.93 8.89
N LYS A 51 4.73 2.33 10.03
CA LYS A 51 5.77 1.83 10.93
C LYS A 51 6.44 0.66 10.20
N LYS A 52 7.75 0.74 10.04
CA LYS A 52 8.52 -0.38 9.52
C LYS A 52 8.70 -1.33 10.70
N LYS A 53 8.27 -2.58 10.55
CA LYS A 53 8.55 -3.63 11.52
C LYS A 53 10.06 -3.71 11.69
N LEU A 54 10.54 -3.34 12.89
CA LEU A 54 11.95 -3.43 13.27
C LEU A 54 12.29 -4.88 13.58
#